data_AF-A0A605DD16-F1
#
_entry.id   AF-A0A605DD16-F1
#
_cell.length_a   1.000
_cell.length_b   1.000
_cell.length_c   1.000
_cell.angle_alpha   90.00
_cell.angle_beta   90.00
_cell.angle_gamma   90.00
#
_symmetry.space_group_name_H-M   'P 1'
#
loop_
_entity.id
_entity.type
_entity.pdbx_description
1 polymer ?
#
loop_
_entity_poly.entity_id
_entity_poly.type
_entity_poly.pdbx_seq_one_letter_code
_entity_poly.pdbx_strand_id
1 'polypeptide(L)'
;MAQENFEDTGIPQAQLEAFVDAFFEQIEPRPRKGRPWTFDRFNAACDTPGAEQVQAVLYPDDEAGFTLYARQGHILRAVKHKGRAVRFRTFEKALTTLADVAHLSPEIVVDSSGWQQKTGPV
;
A
#
# COMPACT_ATOMS: atom_id res chain seq x y z
N MET A 1 5.08 -41.87 4.52
CA MET A 1 5.19 -40.39 4.47
C MET A 1 3.78 -39.86 4.64
N ALA A 2 3.47 -39.35 5.82
CA ALA A 2 2.14 -38.84 6.14
C ALA A 2 2.04 -37.39 5.66
N GLN A 3 1.02 -37.13 4.84
CA GLN A 3 0.63 -35.81 4.38
C GLN A 3 -0.23 -35.22 5.52
N GLU A 4 0.33 -34.28 6.28
CA GLU A 4 -0.42 -33.58 7.33
C GLU A 4 -1.47 -32.67 6.68
N ASN A 5 -2.72 -33.13 6.67
CA ASN A 5 -3.89 -32.32 6.34
C ASN A 5 -4.19 -31.41 7.53
N PHE A 6 -4.08 -30.10 7.34
CA PHE A 6 -4.41 -29.06 8.32
C PHE A 6 -5.92 -28.90 8.60
N GLU A 7 -6.74 -29.94 8.36
CA GLU A 7 -8.20 -29.86 8.49
C GLU A 7 -8.74 -30.24 9.87
N ASP A 8 -7.91 -30.63 10.84
CA ASP A 8 -8.38 -31.16 12.14
C ASP A 8 -7.78 -30.46 13.37
N THR A 9 -7.80 -29.12 13.39
CA THR A 9 -7.35 -28.35 14.57
C THR A 9 -8.48 -27.87 15.47
N GLY A 10 -9.75 -28.06 15.12
CA GLY A 10 -10.91 -27.67 15.96
C GLY A 10 -10.99 -26.17 16.27
N ILE A 11 -10.15 -25.33 15.65
CA ILE A 11 -10.15 -23.88 15.81
C ILE A 11 -11.29 -23.34 14.94
N PRO A 12 -12.28 -22.63 15.52
CA PRO A 12 -13.32 -21.97 14.74
C PRO A 12 -12.68 -21.04 13.70
N GLN A 13 -13.16 -21.08 12.46
CA GLN A 13 -12.57 -20.32 11.35
C GLN A 13 -12.45 -18.82 11.65
N ALA A 14 -13.42 -18.23 12.35
CA ALA A 14 -13.37 -16.83 12.81
C ALA A 14 -12.24 -16.55 13.81
N GLN A 15 -11.83 -17.54 14.60
CA GLN A 15 -10.73 -17.43 15.56
C GLN A 15 -9.36 -17.59 14.86
N LEU A 16 -9.30 -18.40 13.80
CA LEU A 16 -8.13 -18.47 12.93
C LEU A 16 -7.94 -17.16 12.14
N GLU A 17 -9.01 -16.60 11.57
CA GLU A 17 -8.99 -15.29 10.89
C GLU A 17 -8.54 -14.18 11.84
N ALA A 18 -9.11 -14.10 13.05
CA ALA A 18 -8.70 -13.11 14.05
C ALA A 18 -7.24 -13.28 14.51
N PHE A 19 -6.74 -14.51 14.60
CA PHE A 19 -5.33 -14.78 14.93
C PHE A 19 -4.40 -14.37 13.79
N VAL A 20 -4.78 -14.67 12.55
CA VAL A 20 -4.06 -14.28 11.35
C VAL A 20 -4.01 -12.75 11.24
N ASP A 21 -5.14 -12.07 11.40
CA ASP A 21 -5.23 -10.62 11.40
C ASP A 21 -4.35 -10.01 12.51
N ALA A 22 -4.43 -10.53 13.75
CA ALA A 22 -3.61 -10.06 14.86
C ALA A 22 -2.12 -10.30 14.64
N PHE A 23 -1.74 -11.42 14.03
CA PHE A 23 -0.36 -11.75 13.67
C PHE A 23 0.18 -10.81 12.60
N PHE A 24 -0.60 -10.54 11.54
CA PHE A 24 -0.22 -9.59 10.50
C PHE A 24 -0.22 -8.14 11.01
N GLU A 25 -1.10 -7.75 11.93
CA GLU A 25 -1.05 -6.44 12.60
C GLU A 25 0.20 -6.26 13.47
N GLN A 26 0.70 -7.35 14.07
CA GLN A 26 1.92 -7.34 14.86
C GLN A 26 3.18 -7.24 13.99
N ILE A 27 3.15 -7.79 12.78
CA ILE A 27 4.25 -7.77 11.82
C ILE A 27 4.26 -6.47 10.99
N GLU A 28 3.09 -5.96 10.62
CA GLU A 28 2.92 -4.71 9.90
C GLU A 28 2.06 -3.73 10.70
N PRO A 29 2.66 -2.99 11.66
CA PRO A 29 1.91 -1.99 12.40
C PRO A 29 1.29 -0.98 11.44
N ARG A 30 -0.04 -0.82 11.53
CA ARG A 30 -0.83 0.06 10.65
C ARG A 30 -0.16 1.44 10.56
N PRO A 31 0.16 1.93 9.36
CA PRO A 31 0.95 3.15 9.23
C PRO A 31 0.14 4.35 9.73
N ARG A 32 0.82 5.23 10.47
CA ARG A 32 0.25 6.49 10.98
C ARG A 32 0.08 7.48 9.84
N LYS A 33 -1.07 8.13 9.74
CA LYS A 33 -1.32 9.17 8.74
C LYS A 33 -0.51 10.43 9.07
N GLY A 34 0.42 10.79 8.20
CA GLY A 34 1.21 12.00 8.29
C GLY A 34 0.62 13.16 7.47
N ARG A 35 1.22 14.36 7.62
CA ARG A 35 0.88 15.52 6.78
C ARG A 35 1.09 15.18 5.29
N PRO A 36 0.16 15.56 4.40
CA PRO A 36 0.31 15.34 2.96
C PRO A 36 1.57 15.98 2.39
N TRP A 37 2.12 15.36 1.36
CA TRP A 37 3.24 15.89 0.59
C TRP A 37 2.77 16.43 -0.76
N THR A 38 3.51 17.39 -1.30
CA THR A 38 3.43 17.69 -2.73
C THR A 38 4.20 16.62 -3.51
N PHE A 39 3.93 16.47 -4.80
CA PHE A 39 4.70 15.56 -5.66
C PHE A 39 6.19 15.94 -5.67
N ASP A 40 6.52 17.24 -5.71
CA ASP A 40 7.92 17.69 -5.63
C ASP A 40 8.59 17.29 -4.30
N ARG A 41 7.85 17.38 -3.18
CA ARG A 41 8.34 16.95 -1.88
C ARG A 41 8.53 15.44 -1.80
N PHE A 42 7.66 14.67 -2.48
CA PHE A 42 7.79 13.23 -2.59
C PHE A 42 9.07 12.84 -3.33
N ASN A 43 9.34 13.44 -4.50
CA ASN A 43 10.58 13.21 -5.25
C ASN A 43 11.81 13.60 -4.42
N ALA A 44 11.83 14.81 -3.86
CA ALA A 44 12.95 15.29 -3.06
C ALA A 44 13.21 14.45 -1.80
N ALA A 45 12.18 13.84 -1.21
CA ALA A 45 12.34 12.95 -0.07
C ALA A 45 13.03 11.64 -0.44
N CYS A 46 12.83 11.14 -1.67
CA CYS A 46 13.52 9.95 -2.17
C CYS A 46 15.02 10.23 -2.37
N ASP A 47 15.38 11.44 -2.81
CA ASP A 47 16.76 11.86 -3.06
C ASP A 47 17.55 12.23 -1.79
N THR A 48 16.94 12.22 -0.61
CA THR A 48 17.60 12.68 0.61
C THR A 48 18.60 11.64 1.13
N PRO A 49 19.92 11.92 1.12
CA PRO A 49 20.93 10.94 1.53
C PRO A 49 20.80 10.57 3.01
N GLY A 50 20.85 9.27 3.30
CA GLY A 50 20.78 8.74 4.67
C GLY A 50 19.39 8.82 5.33
N ALA A 51 18.37 9.29 4.61
CA ALA A 51 16.98 9.19 5.07
C ALA A 51 16.44 7.76 4.92
N GLU A 52 15.40 7.43 5.68
CA GLU A 52 14.62 6.22 5.43
C GLU A 52 14.05 6.23 4.01
N GLN A 53 14.18 5.09 3.34
CA GLN A 53 13.71 4.90 1.98
C GLN A 53 12.20 5.14 1.89
N VAL A 54 11.78 5.85 0.86
CA VAL A 54 10.38 6.13 0.59
C VAL A 54 9.81 5.02 -0.29
N GLN A 55 8.72 4.41 0.15
CA GLN A 55 7.97 3.39 -0.59
C GLN A 55 6.70 4.01 -1.18
N ALA A 56 6.39 3.68 -2.43
CA ALA A 56 5.13 4.07 -3.04
C ALA A 56 4.02 3.09 -2.64
N VAL A 57 2.91 3.62 -2.16
CA VAL A 57 1.72 2.85 -1.82
C VAL A 57 0.55 3.36 -2.66
N LEU A 58 -0.07 2.47 -3.40
CA LEU A 58 -1.20 2.73 -4.28
C LEU A 58 -2.47 2.19 -3.65
N TYR A 59 -3.40 3.09 -3.37
CA TYR A 59 -4.76 2.75 -2.92
C TYR A 59 -5.68 2.75 -4.13
N PRO A 60 -6.19 1.59 -4.56
CA PRO A 60 -7.11 1.51 -5.67
C PRO A 60 -8.52 1.96 -5.26
N ASP A 61 -9.24 2.46 -6.26
CA ASP A 61 -10.62 2.88 -6.24
C ASP A 61 -11.20 2.55 -7.62
N ASP A 62 -12.29 1.77 -7.68
CA ASP A 62 -12.82 1.24 -8.94
C ASP A 62 -13.27 2.34 -9.91
N GLU A 63 -13.72 3.48 -9.38
CA GLU A 63 -14.25 4.58 -10.19
C GLU A 63 -13.15 5.60 -10.52
N ALA A 64 -12.17 5.78 -9.63
CA ALA A 64 -11.17 6.85 -9.70
C ALA A 64 -9.74 6.39 -10.07
N GLY A 65 -9.46 5.09 -10.05
CA GLY A 65 -8.13 4.51 -10.30
C GLY A 65 -7.30 4.38 -9.02
N PHE A 66 -6.00 4.72 -9.07
CA PHE A 66 -5.06 4.51 -7.98
C PHE A 66 -4.62 5.83 -7.37
N THR A 67 -4.89 6.04 -6.08
CA THR A 67 -4.40 7.20 -5.32
C THR A 67 -3.01 6.92 -4.75
N LEU A 68 -2.07 7.84 -4.96
CA LEU A 68 -0.68 7.70 -4.50
C LEU A 68 -0.48 8.21 -3.07
N TYR A 69 0.16 7.36 -2.28
CA TYR A 69 0.70 7.68 -0.97
C TYR A 69 2.20 7.35 -0.93
N ALA A 70 2.92 8.10 -0.10
CA ALA A 70 4.31 7.87 0.22
C ALA A 70 4.39 7.30 1.64
N ARG A 71 4.97 6.11 1.78
CA ARG A 71 5.30 5.51 3.06
C ARG A 71 6.77 5.77 3.35
N GLN A 72 7.06 6.32 4.52
CA GLN A 72 8.41 6.46 5.06
C GLN A 72 8.37 5.90 6.48
N GLY A 73 9.00 4.74 6.67
CA GLY A 73 8.88 3.94 7.89
C GLY A 73 7.42 3.60 8.21
N HIS A 74 6.96 4.07 9.36
CA HIS A 74 5.58 3.88 9.83
C HIS A 74 4.64 5.04 9.49
N ILE A 75 5.08 6.02 8.69
CA ILE A 75 4.27 7.19 8.35
C ILE A 75 3.81 7.11 6.90
N LEU A 76 2.50 7.14 6.69
CA LEU A 76 1.87 7.19 5.38
C LEU A 76 1.39 8.61 5.08
N ARG A 77 1.75 9.16 3.92
CA ARG A 77 1.45 10.53 3.52
C ARG A 77 0.79 10.56 2.16
N ALA A 78 -0.38 11.19 2.07
CA ALA A 78 -1.02 11.42 0.78
C ALA A 78 -0.13 12.29 -0.11
N VAL A 79 0.12 11.87 -1.35
CA VAL A 79 0.85 12.68 -2.32
C VAL A 79 -0.16 13.53 -3.09
N LYS A 80 0.10 14.83 -3.16
CA LYS A 80 -0.78 15.82 -3.79
C LYS A 80 -0.06 16.57 -4.90
N HIS A 81 -0.79 16.94 -5.94
CA HIS A 81 -0.35 17.86 -6.97
C HIS A 81 -1.41 18.96 -7.12
N LYS A 82 -0.99 20.23 -7.00
CA LYS A 82 -1.89 21.40 -7.02
C LYS A 82 -3.08 21.27 -6.05
N GLY A 83 -2.83 20.77 -4.85
CA GLY A 83 -3.83 20.61 -3.78
C GLY A 83 -4.74 19.38 -3.88
N ARG A 84 -4.72 18.65 -5.01
CA ARG A 84 -5.50 17.41 -5.21
C ARG A 84 -4.62 16.19 -5.01
N ALA A 85 -5.20 15.09 -4.55
CA ALA A 85 -4.48 13.82 -4.46
C ALA A 85 -3.99 13.39 -5.85
N VAL A 86 -2.75 12.93 -5.94
CA VAL A 86 -2.21 12.35 -7.17
C VAL A 86 -2.94 11.04 -7.41
N ARG A 87 -3.55 10.91 -8.58
CA ARG A 87 -4.33 9.75 -8.98
C ARG A 87 -3.92 9.31 -10.37
N PHE A 88 -3.75 8.00 -10.53
CA PHE A 88 -3.45 7.37 -11.79
C PHE A 88 -4.67 6.57 -12.25
N ARG A 89 -5.11 6.78 -13.49
CA ARG A 89 -6.28 6.05 -14.01
C ARG A 89 -6.02 4.54 -14.10
N THR A 90 -4.77 4.15 -14.32
CA THR A 90 -4.37 2.75 -14.50
C THR A 90 -3.07 2.49 -13.74
N PHE A 91 -2.79 1.21 -13.47
CA PHE A 91 -1.58 0.80 -12.77
C PHE A 91 -0.33 1.08 -13.61
N GLU A 92 -0.39 0.88 -14.92
CA GLU A 92 0.72 1.15 -15.84
C GLU A 92 1.12 2.63 -15.82
N LYS A 93 0.15 3.54 -15.79
CA LYS A 93 0.43 4.98 -15.64
C LYS A 93 1.12 5.29 -14.32
N ALA A 94 0.72 4.60 -13.24
CA ALA A 94 1.39 4.74 -11.96
C ALA A 94 2.85 4.25 -12.07
N LEU A 95 3.07 3.06 -12.63
CA LEU A 95 4.41 2.50 -12.81
C LEU A 95 5.32 3.39 -13.65
N THR A 96 4.86 3.88 -14.81
CA THR A 96 5.67 4.79 -15.64
C THR A 96 6.04 6.06 -14.87
N THR A 97 5.10 6.64 -14.13
CA THR A 97 5.38 7.84 -13.34
C THR A 97 6.35 7.57 -12.19
N LEU A 98 6.22 6.43 -11.51
CA LEU A 98 7.07 6.06 -10.38
C LEU A 98 8.47 5.62 -10.82
N ALA A 99 8.61 5.06 -12.02
CA ALA A 99 9.90 4.70 -12.60
C ALA A 99 10.80 5.92 -12.83
N ASP A 100 10.22 7.11 -13.03
CA ASP A 100 10.94 8.37 -13.19
C ASP A 100 11.37 8.98 -11.83
N VAL A 101 10.99 8.38 -10.69
CA VAL A 101 11.36 8.87 -9.35
C VAL A 101 12.66 8.21 -8.90
N ALA A 102 13.74 8.99 -8.91
CA ALA A 102 15.04 8.52 -8.46
C ALA A 102 15.00 8.08 -6.98
N HIS A 103 15.75 7.02 -6.67
CA HIS A 103 15.95 6.49 -5.32
C HIS A 103 14.67 6.08 -4.55
N LEU A 104 13.54 5.99 -5.24
CA LEU A 104 12.32 5.36 -4.70
C LEU A 104 12.62 3.89 -4.35
N SER A 105 11.91 3.36 -3.34
CA SER A 105 11.92 1.93 -3.08
C SER A 105 11.57 1.16 -4.37
N PRO A 106 12.32 0.10 -4.73
CA PRO A 106 11.96 -0.75 -5.85
C PRO A 106 10.65 -1.51 -5.60
N GLU A 107 10.21 -1.59 -4.35
CA GLU A 107 8.94 -2.19 -3.97
C GLU A 107 7.80 -1.16 -4.05
N ILE A 108 6.73 -1.54 -4.73
CA ILE A 108 5.48 -0.77 -4.82
C ILE A 108 4.39 -1.62 -4.18
N VAL A 109 3.72 -1.06 -3.16
CA VAL A 109 2.61 -1.73 -2.48
C VAL A 109 1.30 -1.31 -3.12
N VAL A 110 0.46 -2.28 -3.49
CA VAL A 110 -0.95 -2.03 -3.83
C VAL A 110 -1.78 -2.48 -2.65
N ASP A 111 -2.34 -1.51 -1.92
CA ASP A 111 -3.17 -1.79 -0.76
C ASP A 111 -4.61 -2.05 -1.22
N SER A 112 -4.95 -3.32 -1.36
CA SER A 112 -6.27 -3.76 -1.84
C SER A 112 -7.39 -3.59 -0.82
N SER A 113 -7.13 -3.08 0.39
CA SER A 113 -8.18 -2.86 1.41
C SER A 113 -9.29 -1.91 0.94
N GLY A 114 -9.00 -1.06 -0.06
CA GLY A 114 -9.96 -0.16 -0.70
C GLY A 114 -10.82 -0.80 -1.81
N TRP A 115 -10.48 -2.01 -2.29
CA TRP A 115 -11.30 -2.71 -3.27
C TRP A 115 -12.60 -3.19 -2.62
N GLN A 116 -13.70 -2.57 -3.02
CA GLN A 116 -15.02 -3.10 -2.74
C GLN A 116 -15.48 -3.86 -3.97
N GLN A 117 -15.70 -5.16 -3.84
CA GLN A 117 -16.23 -6.00 -4.91
C GLN A 117 -17.68 -5.57 -5.22
N LYS A 118 -17.89 -4.43 -5.91
CA LYS A 118 -19.24 -3.94 -6.24
C LYS A 118 -19.91 -4.82 -7.30
N THR A 119 -19.12 -5.57 -8.07
CA THR A 119 -19.58 -6.65 -8.96
C THR A 119 -18.34 -7.40 -9.43
N GLY A 120 -18.26 -8.70 -9.17
CA GLY A 120 -17.33 -9.57 -9.90
C GLY A 120 -17.74 -9.67 -11.38
N PRO A 121 -16.88 -10.24 -12.26
CA PRO A 121 -17.32 -10.56 -13.61
C PRO A 121 -18.55 -11.48 -13.54
N VAL A 122 -19.61 -11.11 -14.26
CA VAL A 122 -20.72 -12.01 -14.62
C VAL A 122 -20.26 -13.02 -15.66
#